data_AF-A0A397B3R6-F1
#
_entry.id   AF-A0A397B3R6-F1
#
_cell.length_a   1.000
_cell.length_b   1.000
_cell.length_c   1.000
_cell.angle_alpha   90.00
_cell.angle_beta   90.00
_cell.angle_gamma   90.00
#
_symmetry.space_group_name_H-M   'P 1'
#
loop_
_entity.id
_entity.type
_entity.pdbx_description
1 polymer ?
#
loop_
_entity_poly.entity_id
_entity_poly.type
_entity_poly.pdbx_seq_one_letter_code
_entity_poly.pdbx_strand_id
1 'polypeptide(L)'
;MADKVATPLVGVGGGYKSVWDARPVKYTNVIIQVCGFILLMELSERLSYYGINQGLKNFMGKKLDWSSVSSNSIKSTWTSLVYMSPLLGAYMADERWGRFKTIAVFGTVYMIGDILLAIAAHPSVLSLDGSTKTAEAIFIVGLFVFIGIGTGAIKSNVITLGADQFNPDDERESA
;
A
#
# COMPACT_ATOMS: atom_id res chain seq x y z
N MET A 1 10.83 0.35 -25.59
CA MET A 1 12.11 0.74 -26.22
C MET A 1 12.77 1.76 -25.28
N ALA A 2 13.75 1.44 -24.44
CA ALA A 2 14.78 0.43 -24.54
C ALA A 2 14.63 -0.71 -23.53
N ASP A 3 14.70 -1.91 -24.09
CA ASP A 3 15.24 -3.10 -23.47
C ASP A 3 16.42 -2.76 -22.55
N LYS A 4 16.25 -2.94 -21.24
CA LYS A 4 17.37 -3.36 -20.40
C LYS A 4 17.38 -4.88 -20.44
N VAL A 5 17.72 -5.43 -21.60
CA VAL A 5 18.29 -6.78 -21.65
C VAL A 5 19.40 -6.78 -20.62
N ALA A 6 19.23 -7.61 -19.59
CA ALA A 6 20.24 -7.85 -18.58
C ALA A 6 21.57 -8.07 -19.31
N THR A 7 22.46 -7.08 -19.23
CA THR A 7 23.80 -7.25 -19.77
C THR A 7 24.41 -8.39 -18.96
N PRO A 8 24.77 -9.53 -19.57
CA PRO A 8 25.22 -10.67 -18.79
C PRO A 8 26.54 -10.28 -18.16
N LEU A 9 26.55 -10.11 -16.84
CA LEU A 9 27.79 -9.90 -16.09
C LEU A 9 28.48 -11.26 -16.02
N VAL A 10 29.39 -11.51 -16.97
CA VAL A 10 30.18 -12.74 -17.06
C VAL A 10 30.98 -12.92 -15.76
N GLY A 11 30.65 -13.97 -15.00
CA GLY A 11 31.43 -14.38 -13.84
C GLY A 11 32.70 -15.13 -14.25
N VAL A 12 33.75 -15.03 -13.43
CA VAL A 12 34.96 -15.85 -13.58
C VAL A 12 34.55 -17.32 -13.39
N GLY A 13 34.39 -18.06 -14.48
CA GLY A 13 33.90 -19.45 -14.48
C GLY A 13 32.78 -19.78 -15.49
N GLY A 14 32.30 -18.81 -16.29
CA GLY A 14 31.36 -19.09 -17.38
C GLY A 14 29.89 -19.31 -16.98
N GLY A 15 29.54 -19.12 -15.69
CA GLY A 15 28.17 -19.09 -15.21
C GLY A 15 27.55 -17.69 -15.24
N TYR A 16 26.22 -17.63 -15.42
CA TYR A 16 25.45 -16.39 -15.29
C TYR A 16 25.53 -15.89 -13.84
N LYS A 17 26.00 -14.66 -13.60
CA LYS A 17 25.85 -14.03 -12.28
C LYS A 17 24.38 -13.74 -12.02
N SER A 18 23.84 -14.30 -10.94
CA SER A 18 22.49 -14.00 -10.50
C SER A 18 22.42 -12.56 -9.97
N VAL A 19 21.20 -12.00 -9.90
CA VAL A 19 20.98 -10.68 -9.28
C VAL A 19 21.43 -10.68 -7.81
N TRP A 20 21.46 -11.85 -7.19
CA TRP A 20 21.89 -12.09 -5.82
C TRP A 20 23.41 -12.02 -5.68
N ASP A 21 24.17 -12.52 -6.67
CA ASP A 21 25.64 -12.44 -6.70
C ASP A 21 26.18 -10.99 -6.77
N ALA A 22 25.37 -10.08 -7.32
CA ALA A 22 25.71 -8.66 -7.44
C ALA A 22 25.30 -7.84 -6.20
N ARG A 23 24.56 -8.43 -5.25
CA ARG A 23 24.05 -7.71 -4.07
C ARG A 23 25.11 -7.74 -2.96
N PRO A 24 25.64 -6.59 -2.50
CA PRO A 24 26.51 -6.59 -1.34
C PRO A 24 25.72 -7.04 -0.11
N VAL A 25 26.21 -8.07 0.59
CA VAL A 25 25.60 -8.58 1.83
C VAL A 25 25.73 -7.50 2.90
N LYS A 26 24.70 -6.66 3.02
CA LYS A 26 24.70 -5.48 3.89
C LYS A 26 24.17 -5.78 5.31
N TYR A 27 23.36 -6.81 5.46
CA TYR A 27 22.61 -7.10 6.68
C TYR A 27 22.92 -8.51 7.19
N THR A 28 23.17 -8.65 8.50
CA THR A 28 23.51 -9.93 9.14
C THR A 28 22.27 -10.81 9.37
N ASN A 29 21.09 -10.20 9.55
CA ASN A 29 19.83 -10.91 9.74
C ASN A 29 18.75 -10.27 8.87
N VAL A 30 18.63 -10.72 7.62
CA VAL A 30 17.67 -10.16 6.65
C VAL A 30 16.23 -10.25 7.16
N ILE A 31 15.88 -11.36 7.84
CA ILE A 31 14.55 -11.58 8.43
C ILE A 31 14.19 -10.46 9.42
N ILE A 32 15.08 -10.18 10.38
CA ILE A 32 14.79 -9.21 11.44
C ILE A 32 14.96 -7.77 10.92
N GLN A 33 16.00 -7.52 10.12
CA GLN A 33 16.39 -6.16 9.72
C GLN A 33 15.69 -5.64 8.46
N VAL A 34 15.13 -6.51 7.62
CA VAL A 34 14.44 -6.10 6.38
C VAL A 34 13.01 -6.60 6.40
N CYS A 35 12.80 -7.91 6.53
CA CYS A 35 11.45 -8.47 6.55
C CYS A 35 10.64 -7.97 7.75
N GLY A 36 11.28 -7.72 8.90
CA GLY A 36 10.64 -7.09 10.07
C GLY A 36 10.01 -5.73 9.77
N PHE A 37 10.69 -4.85 9.01
CA PHE A 37 10.13 -3.56 8.60
C PHE A 37 9.01 -3.70 7.58
N ILE A 38 9.16 -4.62 6.61
CA ILE A 38 8.11 -4.91 5.62
C ILE A 38 6.85 -5.41 6.32
N LEU A 39 6.99 -6.32 7.29
CA LEU A 39 5.89 -6.86 8.07
C LEU A 39 5.25 -5.81 8.98
N LEU A 40 6.04 -4.92 9.60
CA LEU A 40 5.50 -3.83 10.41
C LEU A 40 4.68 -2.85 9.57
N MET A 41 5.17 -2.51 8.37
CA MET A 41 4.45 -1.66 7.42
C MET A 41 3.14 -2.31 6.99
N GLU A 42 3.17 -3.60 6.62
CA GLU A 42 1.96 -4.37 6.28
C GLU A 42 0.98 -4.42 7.47
N LEU A 43 1.47 -4.69 8.67
CA LEU A 43 0.64 -4.70 9.88
C LEU A 43 -0.05 -3.35 10.09
N SER A 44 0.69 -2.25 9.93
CA SER A 44 0.15 -0.89 10.07
C SER A 44 -0.93 -0.60 9.03
N GLU A 45 -0.71 -0.97 7.76
CA GLU A 45 -1.70 -0.83 6.70
C GLU A 45 -2.98 -1.61 7.05
N ARG A 46 -2.83 -2.87 7.47
CA ARG A 46 -3.97 -3.72 7.82
C ARG A 46 -4.76 -3.16 8.98
N LEU A 47 -4.07 -2.68 10.01
CA LEU A 47 -4.71 -2.10 11.19
C LEU A 47 -5.53 -0.87 10.81
N SER A 48 -4.95 0.03 9.99
CA SER A 48 -5.66 1.20 9.47
C SER A 48 -6.87 0.80 8.62
N TYR A 49 -6.69 -0.12 7.67
CA TYR A 49 -7.75 -0.59 6.77
C TYR A 49 -8.95 -1.18 7.54
N TYR A 50 -8.70 -2.04 8.52
CA TYR A 50 -9.77 -2.64 9.32
C TYR A 50 -10.45 -1.59 10.22
N GLY A 51 -9.70 -0.66 10.80
CA GLY A 51 -10.24 0.44 11.58
C GLY A 51 -11.19 1.31 10.76
N ILE A 52 -10.76 1.71 9.56
CA ILE A 52 -11.56 2.52 8.63
C ILE A 52 -12.79 1.73 8.18
N ASN A 53 -12.63 0.48 7.74
CA ASN A 53 -13.73 -0.34 7.24
C ASN A 53 -14.84 -0.53 8.31
N GLN A 54 -14.47 -0.71 9.58
CA GLN A 54 -15.45 -0.82 10.67
C GLN A 54 -16.07 0.54 11.04
N GLY A 55 -15.26 1.61 11.07
CA GLY A 55 -15.70 2.96 11.44
C GLY A 55 -16.54 3.69 10.39
N LEU A 56 -16.39 3.33 9.11
CA LEU A 56 -16.92 4.09 7.96
C LEU A 56 -18.42 4.39 8.07
N LYS A 57 -19.24 3.35 8.30
CA LYS A 57 -20.69 3.49 8.41
C LYS A 57 -21.11 4.32 9.62
N ASN A 58 -20.38 4.19 10.73
CA ASN A 58 -20.65 4.96 11.93
C ASN A 58 -20.35 6.44 11.72
N PHE A 59 -19.27 6.77 11.01
CA PHE A 59 -18.94 8.15 10.67
C PHE A 59 -20.00 8.77 9.75
N MET A 60 -20.33 8.10 8.63
CA MET A 60 -21.34 8.60 7.69
C MET A 60 -22.72 8.76 8.36
N GLY A 61 -23.16 7.75 9.13
CA GLY A 61 -24.47 7.80 9.76
C GLY A 61 -24.58 8.76 10.95
N LYS A 62 -23.57 8.84 11.83
CA LYS A 62 -23.67 9.64 13.07
C LYS A 62 -23.12 11.06 12.95
N LYS A 63 -22.23 11.32 11.99
CA LYS A 63 -21.54 12.61 11.87
C LYS A 63 -21.91 13.37 10.61
N LEU A 64 -22.22 12.67 9.51
CA LEU A 64 -22.63 13.28 8.25
C LEU A 64 -24.16 13.21 8.02
N ASP A 65 -24.91 12.59 8.92
CA ASP A 65 -26.37 12.40 8.84
C ASP A 65 -26.84 11.63 7.58
N TRP A 66 -26.01 10.71 7.09
CA TRP A 66 -26.36 9.91 5.94
C TRP A 66 -27.33 8.78 6.29
N SER A 67 -28.24 8.48 5.36
CA SER A 67 -29.12 7.32 5.49
C SER A 67 -28.33 6.01 5.57
N SER A 68 -28.89 5.00 6.24
CA SER A 68 -28.30 3.65 6.32
C SER A 68 -28.12 3.03 4.93
N VAL A 69 -29.06 3.29 4.01
CA VAL A 69 -29.00 2.82 2.63
C VAL A 69 -27.81 3.44 1.90
N SER A 70 -27.68 4.77 1.93
CA SER A 70 -26.55 5.48 1.29
C SER A 70 -25.20 5.05 1.86
N SER A 71 -25.12 4.93 3.19
CA SER A 71 -23.89 4.49 3.88
C SER A 71 -23.47 3.07 3.50
N ASN A 72 -24.42 2.16 3.33
CA ASN A 72 -24.15 0.79 2.88
C ASN A 72 -23.67 0.77 1.42
N SER A 73 -24.34 1.52 0.54
CA SER A 73 -23.97 1.58 -0.87
C SER A 73 -22.55 2.11 -1.05
N ILE A 74 -22.20 3.25 -0.42
CA ILE A 74 -20.87 3.84 -0.53
C ILE A 74 -19.79 2.93 0.08
N LYS A 75 -20.07 2.29 1.21
CA LYS A 75 -19.13 1.31 1.79
C LYS A 75 -18.88 0.13 0.84
N SER A 76 -19.93 -0.40 0.21
CA SER A 76 -19.81 -1.49 -0.75
C SER A 76 -18.98 -1.07 -1.96
N THR A 77 -19.27 0.09 -2.56
CA THR A 77 -18.53 0.64 -3.69
C THR A 77 -17.05 0.85 -3.35
N TRP A 78 -16.75 1.41 -2.17
CA TRP A 78 -15.37 1.56 -1.72
C TRP A 78 -14.65 0.22 -1.58
N THR A 79 -15.32 -0.76 -0.97
CA THR A 79 -14.79 -2.12 -0.83
C THR A 79 -14.45 -2.72 -2.20
N SER A 80 -15.38 -2.63 -3.16
CA SER A 80 -15.14 -3.11 -4.53
C SER A 80 -13.94 -2.43 -5.19
N LEU A 81 -13.78 -1.11 -5.02
CA LEU A 81 -12.65 -0.37 -5.57
C LEU A 81 -11.33 -0.82 -4.95
N VAL A 82 -11.28 -1.02 -3.63
CA VAL A 82 -10.09 -1.54 -2.95
C VAL A 82 -9.69 -2.92 -3.45
N TYR A 83 -10.64 -3.79 -3.79
CA TYR A 83 -10.34 -5.12 -4.36
C TYR A 83 -9.95 -5.09 -5.84
N MET A 84 -10.34 -4.06 -6.59
CA MET A 84 -9.95 -3.88 -8.00
C MET A 84 -8.60 -3.17 -8.15
N SER A 85 -8.29 -2.24 -7.25
CA SER A 85 -7.04 -1.48 -7.23
C SER A 85 -5.73 -2.31 -7.28
N PRO A 86 -5.63 -3.55 -6.74
CA PRO A 86 -4.39 -4.34 -6.79
C PRO A 86 -4.00 -4.73 -8.21
N LEU A 87 -4.96 -4.89 -9.12
CA LEU A 87 -4.68 -5.18 -10.52
C LEU A 87 -3.89 -4.04 -11.17
N LEU A 88 -4.30 -2.80 -10.92
CA LEU A 88 -3.61 -1.60 -11.40
C LEU A 88 -2.25 -1.42 -10.72
N GLY A 89 -2.19 -1.66 -9.41
CA GLY A 89 -0.97 -1.56 -8.62
C GLY A 89 0.11 -2.57 -9.02
N ALA A 90 -0.28 -3.81 -9.34
CA ALA A 90 0.61 -4.85 -9.84
C ALA A 90 1.17 -4.47 -11.21
N TYR A 91 0.29 -4.10 -12.15
CA TYR A 91 0.69 -3.69 -13.50
C TYR A 91 1.70 -2.54 -13.49
N MET A 92 1.48 -1.52 -12.65
CA MET A 92 2.42 -0.40 -12.51
C MET A 92 3.79 -0.81 -11.93
N ALA A 93 3.80 -1.75 -10.98
CA ALA A 93 5.04 -2.23 -10.37
C ALA A 93 5.88 -3.04 -11.35
N ASP A 94 5.23 -3.89 -12.15
CA ASP A 94 5.90 -4.80 -13.08
C ASP A 94 6.44 -4.06 -14.32
N GLU A 95 5.73 -3.06 -14.85
CA GLU A 95 6.14 -2.42 -16.11
C GLU A 95 7.10 -1.24 -15.93
N ARG A 96 6.97 -0.43 -14.87
CA ARG A 96 7.51 0.95 -14.90
C ARG A 96 8.47 1.33 -13.79
N TRP A 97 8.18 1.00 -12.52
CA TRP A 97 8.88 1.61 -11.38
C TRP A 97 9.66 0.62 -10.51
N GLY A 98 9.33 -0.67 -10.57
CA GLY A 98 9.86 -1.69 -9.67
C GLY A 98 9.16 -1.71 -8.31
N ARG A 99 9.13 -2.88 -7.69
CA ARG A 99 8.31 -3.22 -6.51
C ARG A 99 8.50 -2.28 -5.31
N PHE A 100 9.75 -2.01 -4.92
CA PHE A 100 10.04 -1.16 -3.77
C PHE A 100 9.54 0.28 -3.94
N LYS A 101 9.78 0.89 -5.11
CA LYS A 101 9.36 2.28 -5.37
C LYS A 101 7.85 2.41 -5.42
N THR A 102 7.18 1.43 -6.02
CA THR A 102 5.71 1.37 -6.02
C THR A 102 5.18 1.33 -4.60
N ILE A 103 5.65 0.42 -3.75
CA ILE A 103 5.18 0.34 -2.35
C ILE A 103 5.45 1.64 -1.60
N ALA A 104 6.63 2.25 -1.74
CA ALA A 104 6.97 3.49 -1.04
C ALA A 104 6.07 4.68 -1.45
N VAL A 105 5.82 4.85 -2.75
CA VAL A 105 4.98 5.94 -3.27
C VAL A 105 3.53 5.73 -2.85
N PHE A 106 2.97 4.55 -3.09
CA PHE A 106 1.57 4.27 -2.79
C PHE A 106 1.31 4.15 -1.28
N GLY A 107 2.29 3.72 -0.49
CA GLY A 107 2.26 3.79 0.98
C GLY A 107 2.18 5.23 1.49
N THR A 108 2.92 6.16 0.87
CA THR A 108 2.83 7.59 1.20
C THR A 108 1.45 8.16 0.82
N VAL A 109 0.91 7.79 -0.34
CA VAL A 109 -0.45 8.17 -0.77
C VAL A 109 -1.50 7.65 0.21
N TYR A 110 -1.38 6.41 0.67
CA TYR A 110 -2.26 5.84 1.69
C TYR A 110 -2.20 6.64 3.00
N MET A 111 -0.99 6.94 3.48
CA MET A 111 -0.79 7.73 4.70
C MET A 111 -1.41 9.14 4.60
N ILE A 112 -1.32 9.78 3.44
CA ILE A 112 -2.02 11.06 3.19
C ILE A 112 -3.54 10.87 3.30
N GLY A 113 -4.07 9.77 2.77
CA GLY A 113 -5.48 9.41 2.92
C GLY A 113 -5.91 9.29 4.38
N ASP A 114 -5.13 8.59 5.20
CA ASP A 114 -5.41 8.44 6.64
C ASP A 114 -5.41 9.79 7.37
N ILE A 115 -4.45 10.67 7.04
CA ILE A 115 -4.39 12.03 7.59
C ILE A 115 -5.63 12.84 7.17
N LEU A 116 -6.05 12.76 5.91
CA LEU A 116 -7.25 13.44 5.44
C LEU A 116 -8.51 12.94 6.14
N LEU A 117 -8.62 11.63 6.40
CA LEU A 117 -9.72 11.06 7.18
C LEU A 117 -9.71 11.58 8.62
N ALA A 118 -8.53 11.64 9.25
CA ALA A 118 -8.38 12.18 10.60
C ALA A 118 -8.78 13.67 10.67
N ILE A 119 -8.39 14.46 9.67
CA ILE A 119 -8.80 15.88 9.53
C ILE A 119 -10.31 15.99 9.35
N ALA A 120 -10.91 15.18 8.48
CA ALA A 120 -12.35 15.17 8.25
C ALA A 120 -13.15 14.78 9.52
N ALA A 121 -12.57 13.94 10.39
CA ALA A 121 -13.17 13.55 11.66
C ALA A 121 -12.98 14.58 12.79
N HIS A 122 -12.13 15.59 12.60
CA HIS A 122 -11.82 16.58 13.63
C HIS A 122 -13.01 17.52 13.88
N PRO A 123 -13.45 17.74 15.14
CA PRO A 123 -14.65 18.53 15.44
C PRO A 123 -14.68 19.93 14.80
N SER A 124 -13.54 20.61 14.77
CA SER A 124 -13.40 21.93 14.13
C SER A 124 -13.70 21.92 12.63
N VAL A 125 -13.43 20.81 11.93
CA VAL A 125 -13.67 20.65 10.49
C VAL A 125 -15.13 20.30 10.22
N LEU A 126 -15.78 19.55 11.12
CA LEU A 126 -17.21 19.28 11.02
C LEU A 126 -18.09 20.51 11.23
N SER A 127 -17.62 21.51 12.00
CA SER A 127 -18.37 22.73 12.30
C SER A 127 -17.88 23.97 11.55
N LEU A 128 -16.93 23.82 10.62
CA LEU A 128 -16.14 24.94 10.06
C LEU A 128 -17.00 25.98 9.32
N ASP A 129 -18.19 25.60 8.83
CA ASP A 129 -19.16 26.49 8.15
C ASP A 129 -20.62 26.31 8.62
N GLY A 130 -20.83 25.67 9.78
CA GLY A 130 -22.18 25.24 10.20
C GLY A 130 -22.80 24.16 9.30
N SER A 131 -22.02 23.59 8.38
CA SER A 131 -22.40 22.52 7.47
C SER A 131 -21.32 21.44 7.40
N THR A 132 -21.75 20.18 7.29
CA THR A 132 -20.88 18.99 7.20
C THR A 132 -20.29 18.74 5.81
N LYS A 133 -20.67 19.55 4.80
CA LYS A 133 -20.30 19.34 3.38
C LYS A 133 -18.81 19.36 3.14
N THR A 134 -18.06 20.25 3.80
CA THR A 134 -16.60 20.34 3.64
C THR A 134 -15.91 19.09 4.20
N ALA A 135 -16.33 18.64 5.39
CA ALA A 135 -15.82 17.40 5.99
C ALA A 135 -16.16 16.17 5.13
N GLU A 136 -17.38 16.12 4.58
CA GLU A 136 -17.81 15.05 3.67
C GLU A 136 -16.96 15.00 2.40
N ALA A 137 -16.69 16.14 1.75
CA ALA A 137 -15.85 16.19 0.57
C ALA A 137 -14.41 15.71 0.85
N ILE A 138 -13.80 16.18 1.94
CA ILE A 138 -12.46 15.74 2.36
C ILE A 138 -12.44 14.24 2.63
N PHE A 139 -13.46 13.74 3.32
CA PHE A 139 -13.61 12.32 3.64
C PHE A 139 -13.74 11.46 2.38
N ILE A 140 -14.62 11.82 1.44
CA ILE A 140 -14.83 11.05 0.18
C ILE A 140 -13.55 11.05 -0.66
N VAL A 141 -12.88 12.20 -0.80
CA VAL A 141 -11.63 12.30 -1.56
C VAL A 141 -10.53 11.46 -0.90
N GLY A 142 -10.34 11.59 0.42
CA GLY A 142 -9.38 10.78 1.17
C GLY A 142 -9.64 9.29 1.01
N LEU A 143 -10.90 8.88 1.12
CA LEU A 143 -11.31 7.48 1.10
C LEU A 143 -11.15 6.83 -0.29
N PHE A 144 -11.65 7.48 -1.34
CA PHE A 144 -11.66 6.88 -2.69
C PHE A 144 -10.37 7.13 -3.47
N VAL A 145 -9.82 8.35 -3.40
CA VAL A 145 -8.66 8.73 -4.22
C VAL A 145 -7.37 8.28 -3.55
N PHE A 146 -7.19 8.55 -2.26
CA PHE A 146 -5.93 8.25 -1.59
C PHE A 146 -5.88 6.81 -1.08
N ILE A 147 -6.82 6.42 -0.23
CA ILE A 147 -6.83 5.08 0.37
C ILE A 147 -7.20 4.02 -0.67
N GLY A 148 -8.25 4.28 -1.47
CA GLY A 148 -8.72 3.37 -2.51
C GLY A 148 -7.64 2.98 -3.52
N ILE A 149 -6.84 3.95 -3.97
CA ILE A 149 -5.73 3.71 -4.91
C ILE A 149 -4.48 3.18 -4.19
N GLY A 150 -4.17 3.72 -3.01
CA GLY A 150 -2.99 3.33 -2.21
C GLY A 150 -2.99 1.85 -1.80
N THR A 151 -4.15 1.32 -1.38
CA THR A 151 -4.28 -0.05 -0.86
C THR A 151 -3.87 -1.11 -1.89
N GLY A 152 -4.22 -0.91 -3.15
CA GLY A 152 -4.00 -1.89 -4.21
C GLY A 152 -2.53 -2.17 -4.49
N ALA A 153 -1.75 -1.10 -4.59
CA ALA A 153 -0.33 -1.18 -4.91
C ALA A 153 0.52 -1.76 -3.77
N ILE A 154 0.11 -1.55 -2.51
CA ILE A 154 0.76 -2.18 -1.36
C ILE A 154 0.47 -3.69 -1.36
N LYS A 155 -0.82 -4.06 -1.42
CA LYS A 155 -1.27 -5.45 -1.27
C LYS A 155 -0.75 -6.39 -2.36
N SER A 156 -0.60 -5.90 -3.60
CA SER A 156 -0.08 -6.71 -4.72
C SER A 156 1.42 -6.96 -4.68
N ASN A 157 2.20 -6.07 -4.04
CA ASN A 157 3.66 -6.06 -4.17
C ASN A 157 4.41 -6.38 -2.88
N VAL A 158 3.77 -6.27 -1.71
CA VAL A 158 4.43 -6.43 -0.40
C VAL A 158 4.97 -7.85 -0.17
N ILE A 159 4.20 -8.87 -0.56
CA ILE A 159 4.58 -10.28 -0.39
C ILE A 159 5.72 -10.64 -1.34
N THR A 160 5.67 -10.17 -2.58
CA THR A 160 6.73 -10.40 -3.56
C THR A 160 8.01 -9.66 -3.16
N LEU A 161 7.92 -8.43 -2.63
CA LEU A 161 9.08 -7.74 -2.06
C LEU A 161 9.68 -8.48 -0.86
N GLY A 162 8.86 -9.08 0.00
CA GLY A 162 9.33 -9.89 1.11
C GLY A 162 10.05 -11.15 0.64
N ALA A 163 9.49 -11.85 -0.35
CA ALA A 163 10.14 -13.01 -0.98
C ALA A 163 11.47 -12.62 -1.65
N ASP A 164 11.53 -11.45 -2.29
CA ASP A 164 12.75 -10.91 -2.91
C ASP A 164 13.86 -10.54 -1.90
N GLN A 165 13.69 -10.79 -0.60
CA GLN A 165 14.76 -10.60 0.37
C GLN A 165 15.61 -11.84 0.59
N PHE A 166 15.14 -13.03 0.24
CA PHE A 166 15.84 -14.29 0.49
C PHE A 166 16.63 -14.73 -0.73
N ASN A 167 17.92 -15.05 -0.55
CA ASN A 167 18.73 -15.62 -1.61
C ASN A 167 18.52 -17.16 -1.66
N PRO A 168 18.01 -17.73 -2.77
CA PRO A 168 17.85 -19.17 -2.90
C PRO A 168 19.17 -19.96 -2.91
N ASP A 169 20.30 -19.30 -3.22
CA ASP A 169 21.61 -19.95 -3.34
C ASP A 169 22.40 -19.97 -2.00
N ASP A 170 21.86 -19.38 -0.92
CA ASP A 170 22.48 -19.39 0.42
C ASP A 170 21.80 -20.42 1.34
N GLU A 171 22.53 -21.46 1.76
CA GLU A 171 22.04 -22.52 2.67
C GLU A 171 21.50 -21.99 4.02
N ARG A 172 21.90 -20.77 4.43
CA ARG A 172 21.42 -20.13 5.67
C ARG A 172 20.10 -19.40 5.49
N GLU A 173 19.73 -19.10 4.25
CA GLU A 173 18.52 -18.38 3.87
C GLU A 173 17.53 -19.26 3.07
N SER A 174 17.96 -20.44 2.62
CA SER A 174 17.11 -21.48 2.06
C SER A 174 16.29 -22.16 3.17
N ALA A 175 14.98 -22.24 2.97
CA ALA A 175 14.03 -22.86 3.90
C ALA A 175 14.23 -24.37 4.06
#